data_AF-A0A847NKZ1-F1
#
_entry.id   AF-A0A847NKZ1-F1
#
_cell.length_a   1.000
_cell.length_b   1.000
_cell.length_c   1.000
_cell.angle_alpha   90.00
_cell.angle_beta   90.00
_cell.angle_gamma   90.00
#
_symmetry.space_group_name_H-M   'P 1'
#
loop_
_entity.id
_entity.type
_entity.pdbx_description
1 polymer ?
#
loop_
_entity_poly.entity_id
_entity_poly.type
_entity_poly.pdbx_seq_one_letter_code
_entity_poly.pdbx_strand_id
1 'polypeptide(L)'
;MQMNLIKETLSKITSPNEETKKLAREKWDGLLKPMGSLGSLEEVTIKIAGMTGKVINEINKKAIVVMCADNGVVEEGVSSAPQIFTKVLTESMPKGLTGVAT
;
A
#
# COMPACT_ATOMS: atom_id res chain seq x y z
N MET A 1 -18.12 14.63 16.76
CA MET A 1 -18.33 13.63 15.69
C MET A 1 -17.05 13.00 15.14
N GLN A 2 -15.87 13.64 15.20
CA GLN A 2 -14.62 13.13 14.59
C GLN A 2 -13.91 12.00 15.37
N MET A 3 -14.06 11.91 16.70
CA MET A 3 -13.40 10.86 17.53
C MET A 3 -13.96 9.46 17.33
N ASN A 4 -15.16 9.31 16.76
CA ASN A 4 -15.80 7.99 16.66
C ASN A 4 -15.18 7.16 15.52
N LEU A 5 -14.99 7.76 14.34
CA LEU A 5 -14.42 7.07 13.17
C LEU A 5 -13.01 6.52 13.42
N ILE A 6 -12.14 7.29 14.09
CA ILE A 6 -10.78 6.84 14.44
C ILE A 6 -10.84 5.60 15.34
N LYS A 7 -11.63 5.68 16.43
CA LYS A 7 -11.75 4.57 17.40
C LYS A 7 -12.34 3.32 16.76
N GLU A 8 -13.41 3.47 15.98
CA GLU A 8 -14.05 2.37 15.26
C GLU A 8 -13.09 1.72 14.25
N THR A 9 -12.33 2.51 13.49
CA THR A 9 -11.40 1.98 12.49
C THR A 9 -10.25 1.22 13.14
N LEU A 10 -9.66 1.77 14.21
CA LEU A 10 -8.60 1.12 14.96
C LEU A 10 -9.07 -0.23 15.56
N SER A 11 -10.30 -0.30 16.07
CA SER A 11 -10.85 -1.55 16.64
C SER A 11 -11.03 -2.68 15.61
N LYS A 12 -11.05 -2.37 14.31
CA LYS A 12 -11.22 -3.34 13.23
C LYS A 12 -9.89 -3.88 12.69
N ILE A 13 -8.76 -3.34 13.13
CA ILE A 13 -7.44 -3.84 12.72
C ILE A 13 -7.15 -5.12 13.50
N THR A 14 -7.03 -6.24 12.78
CA THR A 14 -6.73 -7.55 13.36
C THR A 14 -5.38 -8.07 12.88
N SER A 15 -4.83 -9.04 13.59
CA SER A 15 -3.66 -9.80 13.12
C SER A 15 -3.99 -10.54 11.81
N PRO A 16 -2.99 -10.74 10.93
CA PRO A 16 -3.14 -11.61 9.76
C PRO A 16 -3.55 -13.04 10.14
N ASN A 17 -4.23 -13.73 9.22
CA ASN A 17 -4.62 -15.12 9.40
C ASN A 17 -3.39 -16.05 9.21
N GLU A 18 -2.87 -16.58 10.31
CA GLU A 18 -1.66 -17.43 10.31
C GLU A 18 -1.89 -18.81 9.66
N GLU A 19 -3.08 -19.38 9.78
CA GLU A 19 -3.43 -20.64 9.12
C GLU A 19 -3.38 -20.49 7.59
N THR A 20 -3.94 -19.39 7.07
CA THR A 20 -3.92 -19.10 5.64
C THR A 20 -2.50 -18.86 5.14
N LYS A 21 -1.65 -18.17 5.92
CA LYS A 21 -0.23 -18.00 5.60
C LYS A 21 0.48 -19.35 5.50
N LYS A 22 0.21 -20.27 6.42
CA LYS A 22 0.77 -21.62 6.41
C LYS A 22 0.35 -22.38 5.13
N LEU A 23 -0.94 -22.39 4.82
CA LEU A 23 -1.47 -23.04 3.62
C LEU A 23 -0.91 -22.43 2.31
N ALA A 24 -0.71 -21.12 2.27
CA ALA A 24 -0.09 -20.44 1.14
C ALA A 24 1.39 -20.81 0.97
N ARG A 25 2.13 -20.98 2.08
CA ARG A 25 3.51 -21.45 2.06
C ARG A 25 3.60 -22.90 1.58
N GLU A 26 2.78 -23.79 2.11
CA GLU A 26 2.71 -25.20 1.67
C GLU A 26 2.42 -25.31 0.17
N LYS A 27 1.53 -24.45 -0.35
CA LYS A 27 1.28 -24.38 -1.80
C LYS A 27 2.52 -23.99 -2.59
N TRP A 28 3.28 -22.99 -2.14
CA TRP A 28 4.53 -22.56 -2.80
C TRP A 28 5.61 -23.63 -2.77
N ASP A 29 5.76 -24.30 -1.63
CA ASP A 29 6.73 -25.36 -1.41
C ASP A 29 6.42 -26.61 -2.23
N GLY A 30 5.14 -26.83 -2.58
CA GLY A 30 4.70 -27.92 -3.46
C GLY A 30 4.87 -27.67 -4.97
N LEU A 31 5.36 -26.51 -5.40
CA LEU A 31 5.59 -26.23 -6.83
C LEU A 31 6.93 -26.79 -7.32
N LEU A 32 7.03 -27.08 -8.62
CA LEU A 32 8.26 -27.57 -9.25
C LEU A 32 9.30 -26.44 -9.40
N LYS A 33 9.94 -26.10 -8.28
CA LYS A 33 11.04 -25.13 -8.16
C LYS A 33 11.89 -25.50 -6.94
N PRO A 34 13.17 -25.07 -6.85
CA PRO A 34 13.88 -25.15 -5.58
C PRO A 34 13.12 -24.36 -4.51
N MET A 35 13.08 -24.90 -3.30
CA MET A 35 12.41 -24.29 -2.14
C MET A 35 12.86 -22.84 -1.96
N GLY A 36 11.92 -21.91 -1.83
CA GLY A 36 12.19 -20.49 -1.63
C GLY A 36 12.90 -19.77 -2.78
N SER A 37 13.10 -20.39 -3.95
CA SER A 37 13.87 -19.80 -5.06
C SER A 37 13.30 -18.50 -5.64
N LEU A 38 12.01 -18.20 -5.44
CA LEU A 38 11.41 -16.93 -5.88
C LEU A 38 11.44 -15.84 -4.78
N GLY A 39 11.97 -16.17 -3.60
CA GLY A 39 12.26 -15.23 -2.51
C GLY A 39 11.10 -14.30 -2.18
N SER A 40 11.32 -12.99 -2.34
CA SER A 40 10.35 -11.95 -2.00
C SER A 40 8.98 -12.11 -2.68
N LEU A 41 8.92 -12.75 -3.86
CA LEU A 41 7.64 -12.99 -4.55
C LEU A 41 6.76 -13.98 -3.76
N GLU A 42 7.37 -15.03 -3.20
CA GLU A 42 6.66 -15.99 -2.35
C GLU A 42 6.19 -15.32 -1.07
N GLU A 43 7.08 -14.58 -0.41
CA GLU A 43 6.80 -13.92 0.87
C GLU A 43 5.70 -12.85 0.77
N VAL A 44 5.70 -12.04 -0.30
CA VAL A 44 4.65 -11.03 -0.52
C VAL A 44 3.28 -11.69 -0.73
N THR A 45 3.20 -12.78 -1.50
CA THR A 45 1.93 -13.45 -1.77
C THR A 45 1.40 -14.21 -0.53
N ILE A 46 2.28 -14.81 0.27
CA ILE A 46 1.93 -15.41 1.58
C ILE A 46 1.40 -14.33 2.53
N LYS A 47 2.05 -13.16 2.58
CA LYS A 47 1.58 -12.03 3.40
C LYS A 47 0.19 -11.56 2.97
N ILE A 48 -0.06 -11.42 1.67
CA ILE A 48 -1.37 -11.06 1.13
C ILE A 48 -2.41 -12.11 1.51
N ALA A 49 -2.07 -13.41 1.44
CA ALA A 49 -2.97 -14.48 1.86
C ALA A 49 -3.37 -14.36 3.34
N GLY A 50 -2.43 -14.01 4.21
CA GLY A 50 -2.73 -13.70 5.61
C GLY A 50 -3.64 -12.48 5.79
N MET A 51 -3.49 -11.44 4.97
CA MET A 51 -4.34 -10.25 5.04
C MET A 51 -5.76 -10.49 4.54
N THR A 52 -5.94 -11.31 3.51
CA THR A 52 -7.25 -11.55 2.87
C THR A 52 -7.97 -12.78 3.41
N GLY A 53 -7.27 -13.67 4.11
CA GLY A 53 -7.79 -14.98 4.53
C GLY A 53 -8.01 -15.96 3.38
N LYS A 54 -7.38 -15.71 2.21
CA LYS A 54 -7.46 -16.59 1.03
C LYS A 54 -6.06 -17.05 0.61
N VAL A 55 -5.90 -18.34 0.34
CA VAL A 55 -4.63 -18.92 -0.13
C VAL A 55 -4.24 -18.39 -1.52
N ILE A 56 -5.21 -18.26 -2.42
CA ILE A 56 -5.04 -17.72 -3.77
C ILE A 56 -5.80 -16.40 -3.86
N ASN A 57 -5.11 -15.35 -4.31
CA ASN A 57 -5.65 -14.00 -4.36
C ASN A 57 -5.60 -13.44 -5.78
N GLU A 58 -6.67 -12.74 -6.15
CA GLU A 58 -6.72 -11.90 -7.34
C GLU A 58 -6.73 -10.43 -6.92
N ILE A 59 -5.87 -9.63 -7.52
CA ILE A 59 -5.74 -8.19 -7.22
C ILE A 59 -6.10 -7.40 -8.46
N ASN A 60 -7.41 -7.22 -8.67
CA ASN A 60 -7.95 -6.62 -9.89
C ASN A 60 -8.19 -5.10 -9.75
N LYS A 61 -8.43 -4.61 -8.53
CA LYS A 61 -8.66 -3.18 -8.24
C LYS A 61 -7.57 -2.66 -7.31
N LYS A 62 -6.85 -1.63 -7.76
CA LYS A 62 -5.73 -1.01 -7.03
C LYS A 62 -6.01 0.49 -6.99
N ALA A 63 -5.63 1.13 -5.90
CA ALA A 63 -5.76 2.57 -5.73
C ALA A 63 -4.48 3.13 -5.09
N ILE A 64 -4.06 4.28 -5.58
CA ILE A 64 -3.04 5.12 -4.96
C ILE A 64 -3.76 6.36 -4.46
N VAL A 65 -3.64 6.67 -3.17
CA VAL A 65 -4.22 7.89 -2.57
C VAL A 65 -3.09 8.87 -2.35
N VAL A 66 -3.10 9.98 -3.08
CA VAL A 66 -2.11 11.05 -2.93
C VAL A 66 -2.69 12.16 -2.08
N MET A 67 -2.01 12.52 -0.99
CA MET A 67 -2.38 13.62 -0.10
C MET A 67 -1.48 14.82 -0.40
N CYS A 68 -2.08 15.96 -0.72
CA CYS A 68 -1.36 17.19 -1.07
C CYS A 68 -1.69 18.29 -0.07
N ALA A 69 -0.67 18.91 0.52
CA ALA A 69 -0.81 20.02 1.45
C ALA A 69 0.47 20.88 1.44
N ASP A 70 0.30 22.18 1.65
CA ASP A 70 1.41 23.10 1.89
C ASP A 70 1.86 23.05 3.35
N ASN A 71 3.11 23.46 3.60
CA ASN A 71 3.71 23.49 4.93
C ASN A 71 4.36 24.85 5.16
N GLY A 72 4.05 25.50 6.29
CA GLY A 72 4.54 26.85 6.61
C GLY A 72 6.06 26.94 6.80
N VAL A 73 6.71 25.85 7.20
CA VAL A 73 8.18 25.79 7.35
C VAL A 73 8.95 26.10 6.06
N VAL A 74 8.27 26.14 4.90
CA VAL A 74 8.85 26.60 3.63
C VAL A 74 9.46 28.01 3.73
N GLU A 75 8.91 28.87 4.60
CA GLU A 75 9.42 30.23 4.86
C GLU A 75 10.85 30.25 5.42
N GLU A 76 11.28 29.16 6.07
CA GLU A 76 12.64 28.99 6.61
C GLU A 76 13.67 28.59 5.54
N GLY A 77 13.28 28.57 4.25
CA GLY A 77 14.20 28.27 3.14
C GLY A 77 14.65 26.80 3.04
N VAL A 78 13.94 25.88 3.70
CA VAL A 78 14.28 24.45 3.74
C VAL A 78 13.88 23.67 2.47
N SER A 79 13.07 24.26 1.60
CA SER A 79 12.56 23.60 0.39
C SER A 79 13.41 23.92 -0.84
N SER A 80 13.73 22.90 -1.63
CA SER A 80 14.41 23.06 -2.93
C SER A 80 13.47 23.49 -4.07
N ALA A 81 12.15 23.49 -3.85
CA ALA A 81 11.15 23.88 -4.85
C ALA A 81 10.24 25.00 -4.30
N PRO A 82 9.80 25.93 -5.17
CA PRO A 82 8.81 26.95 -4.80
C PRO A 82 7.50 26.31 -4.30
N GLN A 83 6.86 26.92 -3.30
CA GLN A 83 5.63 26.41 -2.67
C GLN A 83 4.48 26.16 -3.68
N ILE A 84 4.39 26.96 -4.75
CA ILE A 84 3.37 26.82 -5.80
C ILE A 84 3.34 25.44 -6.47
N PHE A 85 4.44 24.67 -6.40
CA PHE A 85 4.49 23.31 -6.95
C PHE A 85 3.47 22.36 -6.31
N THR A 86 3.10 22.56 -5.03
CA THR A 86 2.03 21.78 -4.40
C THR A 86 0.75 21.85 -5.23
N LYS A 87 0.31 23.08 -5.55
CA LYS A 87 -0.89 23.32 -6.37
C LYS A 87 -0.71 22.79 -7.79
N VAL A 88 0.39 23.13 -8.46
CA VAL A 88 0.64 22.76 -9.87
C VAL A 88 0.66 21.24 -10.04
N LEU A 89 1.32 20.50 -9.16
CA LEU A 89 1.36 19.04 -9.21
C LEU A 89 0.00 18.43 -8.90
N THR A 90 -0.70 18.95 -7.88
CA THR A 90 -2.05 18.49 -7.52
C THR A 90 -3.03 18.64 -8.69
N GLU A 91 -3.01 19.78 -9.38
CA GLU A 91 -3.88 20.03 -10.55
C GLU A 91 -3.46 19.22 -11.78
N SER A 92 -2.22 18.75 -11.84
CA SER A 92 -1.67 17.97 -12.95
C SER A 92 -1.89 16.46 -12.78
N MET A 93 -1.96 15.97 -11.54
CA MET A 93 -2.24 14.56 -11.23
C MET A 93 -3.52 14.02 -11.89
N PRO A 94 -4.72 14.64 -11.75
CA PRO A 94 -5.93 14.13 -12.39
C PRO A 94 -5.89 14.20 -13.92
N LYS A 95 -4.94 14.95 -14.50
CA LYS A 95 -4.70 15.04 -15.95
C LYS A 95 -3.74 13.96 -16.47
N GLY A 96 -3.19 13.11 -15.59
CA GLY A 96 -2.25 12.05 -15.98
C GLY A 96 -0.85 12.56 -16.36
N LEU A 97 -0.48 13.78 -15.93
CA LEU A 97 0.78 14.42 -16.35
C LEU A 97 1.95 14.23 -15.37
N THR A 98 1.68 13.62 -14.21
CA THR A 98 2.69 13.36 -13.18
C THR A 98 3.06 11.87 -13.17
N GLY A 99 4.28 11.50 -12.79
CA GLY A 99 4.72 10.10 -12.83
C GLY A 99 3.89 9.10 -12.00
N VAL A 100 3.15 9.54 -10.98
CA VAL A 100 2.23 8.66 -10.22
C VAL A 100 0.88 8.45 -10.92
N ALA A 101 0.55 9.29 -11.90
CA ALA A 101 -0.72 9.31 -12.59
C ALA A 101 -0.62 8.85 -14.06
N THR A 102 0.58 8.44 -14.51
CA THR A 102 0.86 7.86 -15.82
C THR A 102 0.79 6.33 -15.80
#